data_AF-A0A5E6N4F5-F1
#
_entry.id   AF-A0A5E6N4F5-F1
#
_cell.length_a   1.000
_cell.length_b   1.000
_cell.length_c   1.000
_cell.angle_alpha   90.00
_cell.angle_beta   90.00
_cell.angle_gamma   90.00
#
_symmetry.space_group_name_H-M   'P 1'
#
loop_
_entity.id
_entity.type
_entity.pdbx_description
1 polymer ?
#
loop_
_entity_poly.entity_id
_entity_poly.type
_entity_poly.pdbx_seq_one_letter_code
_entity_poly.pdbx_strand_id
1 'polypeptide(L)' 'MEKTSHEKPGEVIQPSTKGACYIATGNGILSLEQVQLSGKKIAHIKDFNNAYQLHKLGL' A
#
# COMPACT_ATOMS: atom_id res chain seq x y z
N MET A 1 7.28 16.25 11.03
CA MET A 1 6.43 15.34 11.84
C MET A 1 6.58 13.95 11.26
N GLU A 2 7.23 13.04 11.96
CA GLU A 2 7.19 11.61 11.61
C GLU A 2 5.76 11.12 11.77
N LYS A 3 5.16 10.60 10.70
CA LYS A 3 3.87 9.92 10.80
C LYS A 3 4.14 8.52 11.34
N THR A 4 3.91 8.32 12.63
CA THR A 4 3.93 6.99 13.26
C THR A 4 2.56 6.34 13.10
N SER A 5 2.54 5.10 12.59
CA SER A 5 1.36 4.26 12.50
C SER A 5 1.25 3.39 13.77
N HIS A 6 0.04 3.26 14.34
CA HIS A 6 -0.20 2.32 15.45
C HIS A 6 -0.46 0.88 14.93
N GLU A 7 -0.57 0.74 13.62
CA GLU A 7 -0.79 -0.48 12.88
C GLU A 7 0.49 -1.33 12.81
N LYS A 8 0.32 -2.66 12.73
CA LYS A 8 1.46 -3.59 12.64
C LYS A 8 2.16 -3.46 11.28
N PRO A 9 3.49 -3.71 11.19
CA PRO A 9 4.17 -3.75 9.90
C PRO A 9 3.44 -4.64 8.88
N GLY A 10 3.23 -4.10 7.69
CA GLY A 10 2.53 -4.75 6.57
C GLY A 10 1.03 -4.43 6.49
N GLU A 11 0.44 -3.87 7.55
CA GLU A 11 -0.98 -3.45 7.54
C GLU A 11 -1.18 -2.20 6.68
N VAL A 12 -2.34 -2.14 6.02
CA VAL A 12 -2.76 -0.98 5.22
C VAL A 12 -3.42 0.04 6.15
N ILE A 13 -2.87 1.26 6.21
CA ILE A 13 -3.26 2.28 7.20
C ILE A 13 -4.63 2.91 6.87
N GLN A 14 -5.05 2.96 5.60
CA GLN A 14 -6.38 3.44 5.19
C GLN A 14 -6.84 2.80 3.86
N PRO A 15 -8.16 2.66 3.61
CA PRO A 15 -8.68 2.22 2.32
C PRO A 15 -8.21 3.15 1.20
N SER A 16 -7.66 2.55 0.14
CA SER A 16 -6.94 3.20 -0.96
C SER A 16 -7.82 3.97 -1.96
N THR A 17 -9.00 4.43 -1.54
CA THR A 17 -10.05 5.00 -2.40
C THR A 17 -9.68 6.35 -3.03
N LYS A 18 -8.59 6.99 -2.60
CA LYS A 18 -8.06 8.22 -3.22
C LYS A 18 -6.77 8.02 -4.01
N GLY A 19 -6.46 6.79 -4.42
CA GLY A 19 -5.30 6.50 -5.27
C GLY A 19 -3.95 6.53 -4.54
N ALA A 20 -3.96 6.58 -3.21
CA ALA A 20 -2.78 6.37 -2.38
C ALA A 20 -2.98 5.07 -1.56
N CYS A 21 -1.91 4.28 -1.41
CA CYS A 21 -1.91 3.12 -0.51
C CYS A 21 -0.74 3.27 0.46
N TYR A 22 -1.06 3.33 1.75
CA TYR A 22 -0.09 3.54 2.83
C TYR A 22 0.04 2.26 3.65
N ILE A 23 1.27 1.79 3.81
CA ILE A 23 1.61 0.57 4.54
C ILE A 23 2.39 0.97 5.80
N ALA A 24 1.95 0.45 6.94
CA ALA A 24 2.72 0.54 8.17
C ALA A 24 4.01 -0.27 8.04
N THR A 25 5.13 0.29 8.48
CA THR A 25 6.42 -0.40 8.53
C THR A 25 6.92 -0.41 9.97
N GLY A 26 8.03 -1.13 10.23
CA GLY A 26 8.65 -1.11 11.56
C GLY A 26 9.18 0.27 11.98
N ASN A 27 9.35 1.18 11.03
CA ASN A 27 9.82 2.54 11.30
C ASN A 27 9.15 3.55 10.35
N GLY A 28 7.86 3.80 10.56
CA GLY A 28 7.09 4.79 9.79
C GLY A 28 6.20 4.18 8.71
N ILE A 29 5.96 4.93 7.63
CA ILE A 29 4.94 4.62 6.62
C ILE A 29 5.57 4.54 5.23
N LEU A 30 5.27 3.45 4.51
CA LEU A 30 5.58 3.30 3.09
C LEU A 30 4.37 3.74 2.25
N SER A 31 4.57 4.62 1.28
CA SER A 31 3.56 4.95 0.28
C SER A 31 3.84 4.16 -1.00
N LEU A 32 2.87 3.37 -1.45
CA LEU A 32 2.96 2.65 -2.72
C LEU A 32 2.39 3.51 -3.84
N GLU A 33 3.22 3.85 -4.83
CA GLU A 33 2.80 4.56 -6.04
C GLU A 33 2.55 3.61 -7.21
N GLN A 34 3.40 2.59 -7.34
CA GLN A 34 3.34 1.58 -8.40
C GLN A 34 3.50 0.18 -7.82
N VAL A 35 2.84 -0.79 -8.44
CA VAL A 35 2.87 -2.20 -8.06
C VAL A 35 2.91 -3.08 -9.31
N GLN A 36 3.43 -4.30 -9.17
CA GLN A 36 3.43 -5.29 -10.23
C GLN A 36 2.88 -6.60 -9.69
N LEU A 37 1.73 -7.02 -10.23
CA LEU A 37 1.27 -8.39 -10.06
C LEU A 37 2.22 -9.33 -10.81
N SER A 38 2.53 -10.48 -10.20
CA SER A 38 3.37 -11.49 -10.82
C SER A 38 2.83 -11.87 -12.21
N GLY A 39 3.70 -11.83 -13.22
CA GLY A 39 3.34 -12.09 -14.62
C GLY A 39 2.53 -10.97 -15.31
N LYS A 40 2.37 -9.79 -14.70
CA LYS A 40 1.73 -8.61 -15.30
C LYS A 40 2.73 -7.46 -15.46
N LYS A 41 2.32 -6.43 -16.21
CA LYS A 41 3.07 -5.16 -16.29
C LYS A 41 2.91 -4.38 -14.98
N ILE A 42 3.86 -3.47 -14.72
CA ILE A 42 3.75 -2.49 -13.64
C ILE A 42 2.49 -1.64 -13.87
N ALA A 43 1.77 -1.34 -12.79
CA ALA A 43 0.58 -0.50 -12.80
C ALA A 43 0.67 0.54 -11.68
N HIS A 44 0.03 1.69 -11.90
CA HIS A 44 -0.17 2.67 -10.83
C HIS A 44 -1.10 2.07 -9.76
N ILE A 45 -0.87 2.37 -8.48
CA ILE A 45 -1.63 1.79 -7.37
C ILE A 45 -3.13 2.08 -7.46
N LYS A 46 -3.50 3.23 -8.05
CA LYS A 46 -4.90 3.59 -8.33
C LYS A 46 -5.54 2.60 -9.30
N ASP A 47 -4.87 2.27 -10.40
CA ASP A 47 -5.40 1.37 -11.42
C ASP A 47 -5.42 -0.07 -10.92
N PHE A 48 -4.41 -0.46 -10.15
CA PHE A 48 -4.42 -1.73 -9.42
C PHE A 48 -5.64 -1.84 -8.51
N ASN A 49 -5.94 -0.79 -7.73
CA ASN A 49 -7.04 -0.80 -6.77
C ASN A 49 -8.45 -0.77 -7.40
N ASN A 50 -8.56 -0.48 -8.69
CA ASN A 50 -9.83 -0.61 -9.43
C ASN A 50 -10.20 -2.07 -9.67
N ALA A 51 -9.21 -2.96 -9.78
CA ALA A 51 -9.42 -4.38 -10.11
C ALA A 51 -9.08 -5.34 -8.96
N TYR A 52 -8.21 -4.91 -8.04
CA TYR A 52 -7.72 -5.71 -6.92
C TYR A 52 -7.75 -4.88 -5.64
N GLN A 53 -7.66 -5.50 -4.47
CA GLN A 53 -7.49 -4.77 -3.21
C GLN A 53 -6.28 -5.31 -2.49
N LEU A 54 -5.34 -4.42 -2.13
CA LEU A 54 -4.23 -4.78 -1.26
C LEU A 54 -4.74 -4.75 0.19
N HIS A 55 -4.77 -5.90 0.85
CA HIS A 55 -5.16 -6.00 2.26
C HIS A 55 -3.96 -5.96 3.21
N LYS A 56 -2.85 -6.57 2.79
CA LYS A 56 -1.62 -6.68 3.58
C LYS A 56 -0.42 -6.88 2.68
N LEU A 57 0.71 -6.30 3.07
CA LEU A 57 2.01 -6.58 2.48
C LEU A 57 2.78 -7.52 3.41
N GLY A 58 3.29 -8.64 2.87
CA GLY A 58 4.23 -9.49 3.60
C GLY A 58 5.57 -8.77 3.70
N LEU A 59 5.86 -8.23 4.88
CA LEU A 59 7.12 -7.56 5.23
C LEU A 59 7.97 -8.45 6.13
#